data_AF-A0A7J3W7D5-F1
#
_entry.id   AF-A0A7J3W7D5-F1
#
_cell.length_a   1.000
_cell.length_b   1.000
_cell.length_c   1.000
_cell.angle_alpha   90.00
_cell.angle_beta   90.00
_cell.angle_gamma   90.00
#
_symmetry.space_group_name_H-M   'P 1'
#
loop_
_entity.id
_entity.type
_entity.pdbx_description
1 polymer ?
#
loop_
_entity_poly.entity_id
_entity_poly.type
_entity_poly.pdbx_seq_one_letter_code
_entity_poly.pdbx_strand_id
1 'polypeptide(L)'
;MSEGKVPISEKLKVLDSITIYKTTKWWSAVVLVESFGRRQVAMYVWLNRNGRWRRNQKFTIHSRVEWAQVKEAVETFVSQLG
;
A
#
# COMPACT_ATOMS: atom_id res chain seq x y z
N MET A 1 -15.41 10.91 -2.30
CA MET A 1 -14.54 9.78 -1.91
C MET A 1 -13.50 10.29 -0.94
N SER A 2 -13.81 10.29 0.36
CA SER A 2 -12.84 10.60 1.42
C SER A 2 -12.95 9.48 2.43
N GLU A 3 -12.48 8.30 2.04
CA GLU A 3 -12.34 7.18 2.97
C GLU A 3 -11.22 7.52 3.97
N GLY A 4 -11.53 7.36 5.26
CA GLY A 4 -10.73 7.85 6.37
C GLY A 4 -9.23 7.58 6.26
N LYS A 5 -8.45 8.52 6.82
CA LYS A 5 -6.98 8.52 6.88
C LYS A 5 -6.42 7.12 7.12
N VAL A 6 -5.61 6.62 6.18
CA VAL A 6 -4.94 5.31 6.28
C VAL A 6 -4.12 5.22 7.59
N PRO A 7 -4.11 4.06 8.28
CA PRO A 7 -3.45 3.90 9.57
C PRO A 7 -1.94 3.74 9.40
N ILE A 8 -1.29 4.87 9.09
CA ILE A 8 0.14 5.02 8.89
C ILE A 8 0.71 5.93 9.98
N SER A 9 1.97 5.66 10.38
CA SER A 9 2.68 6.51 11.34
C SER A 9 2.75 7.96 10.86
N GLU A 10 2.52 8.91 11.77
CA GLU A 10 2.59 10.35 11.50
C GLU A 10 3.98 10.83 11.07
N LYS A 11 5.02 10.01 11.27
CA LYS A 11 6.38 10.27 10.76
C LYS A 11 6.46 10.22 9.22
N LEU A 12 5.44 9.66 8.56
CA LEU A 12 5.32 9.63 7.11
C LEU A 12 4.24 10.63 6.68
N LYS A 13 4.58 11.48 5.71
CA LYS A 13 3.61 12.37 5.09
C LYS A 13 2.86 11.59 4.01
N VAL A 14 1.59 11.30 4.23
CA VAL A 14 0.70 10.72 3.21
C VAL A 14 0.32 11.83 2.24
N LEU A 15 0.68 11.66 0.97
CA LEU A 15 0.34 12.59 -0.10
C LEU A 15 -0.98 12.21 -0.76
N ASP A 16 -1.19 10.91 -0.99
CA ASP A 16 -2.43 10.36 -1.56
C ASP A 16 -2.58 8.87 -1.22
N SER A 17 -3.77 8.32 -1.34
CA SER A 17 -4.04 6.90 -1.10
C SER A 17 -5.24 6.37 -1.88
N ILE A 18 -5.14 5.12 -2.33
CA ILE A 18 -6.22 4.37 -2.96
C ILE A 18 -6.44 3.09 -2.15
N THR A 19 -7.62 2.96 -1.54
CA THR A 19 -8.06 1.67 -0.96
C THR A 19 -8.30 0.67 -2.09
N ILE A 20 -7.67 -0.51 -1.99
CA ILE A 20 -7.90 -1.61 -2.95
C ILE A 20 -8.99 -2.54 -2.43
N TYR A 21 -8.96 -2.85 -1.13
CA TYR A 21 -9.93 -3.73 -0.49
C TYR A 21 -10.04 -3.41 0.99
N LYS A 22 -11.26 -3.40 1.54
CA LYS A 22 -11.48 -3.12 2.96
C LYS A 22 -12.69 -3.88 3.50
N THR A 23 -12.49 -4.55 4.63
CA THR A 23 -13.52 -5.20 5.45
C THR A 23 -13.37 -4.78 6.90
N THR A 24 -14.15 -5.38 7.80
CA THR A 24 -13.99 -5.17 9.25
C THR A 24 -12.67 -5.75 9.79
N LYS A 25 -12.08 -6.76 9.13
CA LYS A 25 -10.88 -7.47 9.59
C LYS A 25 -9.62 -7.19 8.77
N TRP A 26 -9.78 -6.78 7.50
CA TRP A 26 -8.68 -6.66 6.54
C TRP A 26 -8.78 -5.34 5.78
N TRP A 27 -7.65 -4.69 5.53
CA TRP A 27 -7.58 -3.50 4.68
C TRP A 27 -6.29 -3.52 3.87
N SER A 28 -6.39 -3.37 2.55
CA SER A 28 -5.25 -3.08 1.68
C SER A 28 -5.42 -1.74 0.95
N ALA A 29 -4.32 -1.03 0.79
CA ALA A 29 -4.29 0.24 0.07
C ALA A 29 -2.92 0.47 -0.57
N VAL A 30 -2.91 1.21 -1.68
CA VAL A 30 -1.69 1.79 -2.27
C VAL A 30 -1.62 3.24 -1.82
N VAL A 31 -0.46 3.66 -1.30
CA VAL A 31 -0.30 4.97 -0.68
C VAL A 31 0.94 5.66 -1.24
N LEU A 32 0.77 6.87 -1.75
CA LEU A 32 1.89 7.75 -2.07
C LEU A 32 2.32 8.47 -0.80
N VAL A 33 3.55 8.23 -0.36
CA VAL A 33 4.09 8.84 0.86
C VAL A 33 5.39 9.56 0.58
N GLU A 34 5.68 10.56 1.41
CA GLU A 34 6.96 11.26 1.46
C GLU A 34 7.62 11.01 2.82
N SER A 35 8.90 10.64 2.80
CA SER A 35 9.72 10.39 3.99
C SER A 35 11.10 10.99 3.77
N PHE A 36 11.56 11.84 4.69
CA PHE A 36 12.88 12.49 4.60
C PHE A 36 13.15 13.12 3.21
N GLY A 37 12.14 13.80 2.64
CA GLY A 37 12.23 14.46 1.33
C GLY A 37 12.16 13.53 0.11
N ARG A 38 11.96 12.21 0.31
CA ARG A 38 11.84 11.24 -0.79
C ARG A 38 10.41 10.73 -0.91
N ARG A 39 9.88 10.75 -2.14
CA ARG A 39 8.58 10.16 -2.47
C ARG A 39 8.74 8.67 -2.78
N GLN A 40 7.77 7.89 -2.34
CA GLN A 40 7.72 6.45 -2.57
C GLN A 40 6.26 6.00 -2.62
N VAL A 41 5.99 4.97 -3.40
CA VAL A 41 4.69 4.31 -3.41
C VAL A 41 4.78 3.11 -2.47
N ALA A 42 3.82 2.96 -1.57
CA ALA A 42 3.79 1.85 -0.64
C ALA A 42 2.45 1.14 -0.70
N MET A 43 2.47 -0.15 -0.97
CA MET A 43 1.33 -1.03 -0.81
C MET A 43 1.30 -1.52 0.63
N TYR A 44 0.20 -1.28 1.31
CA TYR A 44 -0.02 -1.67 2.69
C TYR A 44 -1.10 -2.73 2.79
N VAL A 45 -0.93 -3.60 3.77
CA VAL A 45 -1.98 -4.47 4.30
C VAL A 45 -2.05 -4.29 5.81
N TRP A 46 -3.25 -4.07 6.33
CA TRP A 46 -3.55 -4.03 7.75
C TRP A 46 -4.56 -5.10 8.13
N LEU A 47 -4.40 -5.60 9.35
CA LEU A 47 -5.37 -6.44 10.02
C LEU A 47 -5.99 -5.68 11.17
N ASN A 48 -7.30 -5.77 11.32
CA ASN A 48 -7.99 -5.27 12.49
C ASN A 48 -7.90 -6.31 13.60
N ARG A 49 -7.26 -5.95 14.71
CA ARG A 49 -7.20 -6.77 15.92
C ARG A 49 -7.88 -5.99 17.03
N ASN A 50 -9.05 -6.45 17.45
CA ASN A 50 -9.85 -5.87 18.54
C ASN A 50 -10.11 -4.36 18.34
N GLY A 51 -10.57 -3.98 17.15
CA GLY A 51 -10.88 -2.59 16.81
C GLY A 51 -9.66 -1.72 16.45
N ARG A 52 -8.45 -2.27 16.49
CA ARG A 52 -7.21 -1.55 16.13
C ARG A 52 -6.58 -2.13 14.88
N TRP A 53 -6.41 -1.28 13.87
CA TRP A 53 -5.65 -1.60 12.68
C TRP A 53 -4.16 -1.72 12.99
N ARG A 54 -3.57 -2.87 12.65
CA ARG A 54 -2.13 -3.13 12.75
C ARG A 54 -1.59 -3.48 11.38
N ARG A 55 -0.47 -2.90 11.01
CA ARG A 55 0.21 -3.20 9.74
C ARG A 55 0.65 -4.66 9.75
N ASN A 56 0.10 -5.43 8.81
CA ASN A 56 0.49 -6.80 8.56
C ASN A 56 1.65 -6.85 7.56
N GLN A 57 1.53 -6.13 6.45
CA GLN A 57 2.57 -6.06 5.41
C GLN A 57 2.71 -4.63 4.88
N LYS A 58 3.91 -4.35 4.38
CA LYS A 58 4.23 -3.14 3.61
C LYS A 58 5.26 -3.51 2.56
N PHE A 59 4.92 -3.27 1.30
CA PHE A 59 5.84 -3.31 0.18
C PHE A 59 6.04 -1.89 -0.33
N THR A 60 7.29 -1.47 -0.56
CA THR A 60 7.61 -0.10 -0.95
C THR A 60 8.33 -0.12 -2.28
N ILE A 61 7.95 0.80 -3.15
CA ILE A 61 8.53 1.01 -4.47
C ILE A 61 9.22 2.37 -4.44
N HIS A 62 10.52 2.37 -4.64
CA HIS A 62 11.38 3.54 -4.53
C HIS A 62 11.69 4.17 -5.88
N SER A 63 11.53 3.45 -6.98
CA SER A 63 11.85 3.95 -8.32
C SER A 63 10.93 3.40 -9.41
N ARG A 64 10.93 4.07 -10.56
CA ARG A 64 10.23 3.60 -11.77
C ARG A 64 10.82 2.31 -12.33
N VAL A 65 12.12 2.09 -12.19
CA VAL A 65 12.82 0.88 -12.67
C VAL A 65 12.39 -0.33 -11.85
N GLU A 66 12.43 -0.21 -10.52
CA GLU A 66 11.94 -1.25 -9.60
C GLU A 66 10.47 -1.58 -9.89
N TRP A 67 9.63 -0.56 -10.10
CA TRP A 67 8.24 -0.77 -10.45
C TRP A 67 8.06 -1.56 -11.75
N ALA A 68 8.84 -1.21 -12.80
CA ALA A 68 8.74 -1.89 -14.08
C ALA A 68 9.05 -3.39 -13.94
N GLN A 69 10.11 -3.74 -13.20
CA GLN A 69 10.49 -5.13 -12.94
C GLN A 69 9.44 -5.89 -12.14
N VAL A 70 8.92 -5.28 -11.07
CA VAL A 70 7.84 -5.88 -10.26
C VAL A 70 6.60 -6.10 -11.10
N LYS A 71 6.20 -5.10 -11.89
CA LYS A 71 5.03 -5.18 -12.76
C LYS A 71 5.18 -6.33 -13.76
N GLU A 72 6.29 -6.40 -14.49
CA GLU A 72 6.53 -7.46 -15.49
C GLU A 72 6.48 -8.87 -14.87
N ALA A 73 7.10 -9.06 -13.71
CA ALA A 73 7.06 -10.33 -12.99
C ALA A 73 5.62 -10.70 -12.55
N VAL A 74 4.86 -9.72 -12.05
CA VAL A 74 3.45 -9.93 -11.67
C VAL A 74 2.61 -10.28 -12.90
N GLU A 75 2.71 -9.52 -13.99
CA GLU A 75 1.95 -9.76 -15.23
C GLU A 75 2.23 -11.15 -15.81
N THR A 76 3.47 -11.63 -15.71
CA THR A 76 3.85 -12.98 -16.14
C THR A 76 3.02 -14.05 -15.43
N PHE A 77 2.81 -13.93 -14.12
CA PHE A 77 1.99 -14.88 -13.36
C PHE A 77 0.49 -14.59 -13.47
N VAL A 78 0.09 -13.33 -13.57
CA VAL A 78 -1.32 -12.96 -13.78
C VAL A 78 -1.85 -13.56 -15.07
N SER A 79 -1.03 -13.61 -16.13
CA SER A 79 -1.40 -14.25 -17.40
C SER A 79 -1.71 -15.75 -17.30
N GLN A 80 -1.33 -16.39 -16.18
CA GLN A 80 -1.57 -17.81 -15.90
C GLN A 80 -2.76 -18.03 -14.96
N LEU A 81 -3.36 -16.96 -14.44
CA LEU A 81 -4.61 -17.05 -13.68
C LEU A 81 -5.74 -17.39 -14.66
N GLY A 82 -6.44 -18.49 -14.41
CA GLY A 82 -7.54 -19.00 -15.24
C GLY A 82 -8.82 -18.18 -15.11
#